data_AF-A0A0A1VXF9-F1
#
_entry.id   AF-A0A0A1VXF9-F1
#
_cell.length_a   1.000
_cell.length_b   1.000
_cell.length_c   1.000
_cell.angle_alpha   90.00
_cell.angle_beta   90.00
_cell.angle_gamma   90.00
#
_symmetry.space_group_name_H-M   'P 1'
#
loop_
_entity.id
_entity.type
_entity.pdbx_description
1 polymer ?
#
loop_
_entity_poly.entity_id
_entity_poly.type
_entity_poly.pdbx_seq_one_letter_code
_entity_poly.pdbx_strand_id
1 'polypeptide(L)'
;MIAYEDLRVKNLVKNHCLAKSINDAAWYQFREWIEYFGVKFGKITIAVSPNYTSQNCSNCGETVKKSLSTRTHQCKCGCVLDRDENAAINILKKGTKYGRAYRNLWARSNKRLGREYLYFFRSNSV
;
A
#
# COMPACT_ATOMS: atom_id res chain seq x y z
N MET A 1 -7.97 9.16 5.06
CA MET A 1 -6.90 8.80 4.10
C MET A 1 -6.95 7.29 3.95
N ILE A 2 -6.74 6.79 2.74
CA ILE A 2 -6.68 5.36 2.43
C ILE A 2 -5.27 5.10 1.92
N ALA A 3 -4.56 4.15 2.52
CA ALA A 3 -3.25 3.71 2.06
C ALA A 3 -3.35 2.26 1.57
N TYR A 4 -2.71 1.96 0.44
CA TYR A 4 -2.73 0.64 -0.18
C TYR A 4 -1.38 0.33 -0.82
N GLU A 5 -1.11 -0.94 -1.06
CA GLU A 5 0.10 -1.39 -1.71
C GLU A 5 0.08 -1.10 -3.21
N ASP A 6 1.17 -0.53 -3.72
CA ASP A 6 1.40 -0.40 -5.16
C ASP A 6 1.88 -1.75 -5.72
N LEU A 7 0.93 -2.68 -5.87
CA LEU A 7 1.22 -4.00 -6.40
C LEU A 7 1.55 -3.92 -7.89
N ARG A 8 2.76 -4.33 -8.25
CA ARG A 8 3.17 -4.54 -9.64
C ARG A 8 2.50 -5.81 -10.19
N VAL A 9 1.20 -5.76 -10.49
CA VAL A 9 0.36 -6.91 -10.91
C VAL A 9 0.99 -7.72 -12.05
N LYS A 10 1.59 -7.03 -13.04
CA LYS A 10 2.32 -7.67 -14.16
C LYS A 10 3.44 -8.61 -13.71
N ASN A 11 4.07 -8.34 -12.57
CA ASN A 11 5.11 -9.21 -12.02
C ASN A 11 4.52 -10.35 -11.19
N LEU A 12 3.40 -10.12 -10.51
CA LEU A 12 2.73 -11.15 -9.70
C LEU A 12 2.19 -12.29 -10.58
N VAL A 13 1.62 -11.97 -11.74
CA VAL A 13 1.07 -12.96 -12.68
C VAL A 13 2.14 -13.82 -13.38
N LYS A 14 3.44 -13.51 -13.23
CA LYS A 14 4.52 -14.35 -13.75
C LYS A 14 4.64 -15.68 -13.00
N ASN A 15 4.11 -15.76 -11.78
CA ASN A 15 3.99 -17.03 -11.07
C ASN A 15 2.77 -17.79 -11.60
N HIS A 16 2.99 -18.75 -12.51
CA HIS A 16 1.93 -19.52 -13.16
C HIS A 16 0.99 -20.26 -12.19
N CYS A 17 1.47 -20.64 -11.00
CA CYS A 17 0.63 -21.28 -9.99
C CYS A 17 -0.39 -20.32 -9.36
N LEU A 18 -0.09 -19.02 -9.33
CA LEU A 18 -0.94 -17.98 -8.72
C LEU A 18 -1.60 -17.07 -9.76
N ALA A 19 -1.16 -17.12 -11.03
CA ALA A 19 -1.56 -16.20 -12.08
C ALA A 19 -3.07 -16.14 -12.28
N LYS A 20 -3.76 -17.29 -12.26
CA LYS A 20 -5.22 -17.36 -12.37
C LYS A 20 -5.89 -16.57 -11.24
N SER A 21 -5.58 -16.91 -9.99
CA SER A 21 -6.17 -16.27 -8.81
C SER A 21 -5.86 -14.78 -8.72
N ILE A 22 -4.68 -14.35 -9.18
CA ILE A 22 -4.31 -12.92 -9.24
C ILE A 22 -5.12 -12.18 -10.32
N ASN A 23 -5.34 -12.79 -11.48
CA ASN A 23 -6.17 -12.19 -12.53
C ASN A 23 -7.65 -12.13 -12.12
N ASP A 24 -8.17 -13.20 -11.52
CA ASP A 24 -9.56 -13.27 -11.05
C ASP A 24 -9.86 -12.21 -9.97
N ALA A 25 -8.85 -11.82 -9.18
CA ALA A 25 -8.98 -10.77 -8.16
C ALA A 25 -9.05 -9.34 -8.73
N ALA A 26 -8.78 -9.13 -10.03
CA ALA A 26 -8.90 -7.83 -10.71
C ALA A 26 -8.20 -6.64 -9.98
N TRP A 27 -6.99 -6.86 -9.46
CA TRP A 27 -6.24 -5.89 -8.65
C TRP A 27 -6.05 -4.51 -9.31
N TYR A 28 -5.92 -4.48 -10.64
CA TYR A 28 -5.80 -3.22 -11.38
C TYR A 28 -7.10 -2.41 -11.29
N GLN A 29 -8.25 -3.02 -11.57
CA GLN A 29 -9.56 -2.38 -11.46
C GLN A 29 -9.85 -1.95 -10.02
N PHE A 30 -9.50 -2.79 -9.04
CA PHE A 30 -9.65 -2.45 -7.63
C PHE A 30 -8.92 -1.15 -7.26
N ARG A 31 -7.68 -0.98 -7.74
CA ARG A 31 -6.89 0.24 -7.54
C ARG A 31 -7.57 1.46 -8.19
N GLU A 32 -8.06 1.32 -9.43
CA GLU A 32 -8.77 2.41 -10.12
C GLU A 32 -10.01 2.87 -9.35
N TRP A 33 -10.78 1.93 -8.79
CA TRP A 33 -11.95 2.26 -7.99
C TRP A 33 -11.59 2.97 -6.69
N ILE A 34 -10.53 2.54 -5.98
CA ILE A 34 -10.07 3.24 -4.78
C ILE A 34 -9.69 4.69 -5.10
N GLU A 35 -8.91 4.91 -6.15
CA GLU A 35 -8.47 6.25 -6.57
C GLU A 35 -9.67 7.12 -6.98
N TYR A 36 -10.60 6.56 -7.76
CA TYR A 36 -11.83 7.23 -8.17
C TYR A 36 -12.68 7.66 -6.95
N PHE A 37 -12.95 6.75 -6.02
CA PHE A 37 -13.75 7.06 -4.83
C PHE A 37 -13.01 7.99 -3.86
N GLY A 38 -11.67 7.91 -3.83
CA GLY A 38 -10.83 8.88 -3.14
C GLY A 38 -11.12 10.30 -3.61
N VAL A 39 -11.04 10.54 -4.91
CA VAL A 39 -11.38 11.84 -5.51
C VAL A 39 -12.84 12.22 -5.25
N LYS A 40 -13.77 11.30 -5.52
CA LYS A 40 -15.22 11.53 -5.39
C LYS A 40 -15.63 11.98 -3.99
N PHE A 41 -15.02 11.40 -2.94
CA PHE A 41 -15.36 11.69 -1.55
C PHE A 41 -14.35 12.61 -0.84
N GLY A 42 -13.44 13.24 -1.60
CA GLY A 42 -12.42 14.13 -1.02
C GLY A 42 -11.48 13.43 -0.03
N LYS A 43 -11.22 12.13 -0.22
CA LYS A 43 -10.30 11.33 0.58
C LYS A 43 -8.96 11.18 -0.14
N ILE A 44 -7.88 11.45 0.58
CA ILE A 44 -6.52 11.20 0.08
C ILE A 44 -6.29 9.69 -0.02
N THR A 45 -5.90 9.22 -1.21
CA THR A 45 -5.49 7.84 -1.51
C THR A 45 -3.99 7.81 -1.77
N ILE A 46 -3.27 6.92 -1.09
CA ILE A 46 -1.80 6.85 -1.16
C ILE A 46 -1.37 5.42 -1.48
N ALA A 47 -0.72 5.26 -2.63
CA ALA A 47 -0.02 4.04 -2.99
C ALA A 47 1.33 3.98 -2.25
N VAL A 48 1.67 2.86 -1.63
CA VAL A 48 2.95 2.65 -0.93
C VAL A 48 3.68 1.43 -1.46
N SER A 49 5.01 1.43 -1.38
CA SER A 49 5.82 0.27 -1.80
C SER A 49 5.40 -0.99 -1.01
N PRO A 50 5.10 -2.11 -1.71
CA PRO A 50 4.71 -3.38 -1.09
C PRO A 50 5.87 -4.09 -0.39
N ASN A 51 7.11 -3.60 -0.56
CA ASN A 51 8.29 -4.26 -0.03
C ASN A 51 8.22 -4.37 1.49
N TYR A 52 8.35 -5.60 1.99
CA TYR A 52 8.43 -5.96 3.41
C TYR A 52 7.21 -5.56 4.27
N THR A 53 6.07 -5.19 3.70
CA THR A 53 4.85 -4.83 4.46
C THR A 53 4.36 -5.99 5.32
N SER A 54 4.33 -7.21 4.77
CA SER A 54 3.89 -8.41 5.46
C SER A 54 5.00 -9.10 6.26
N GLN A 55 6.28 -8.74 6.05
CA GLN A 55 7.42 -9.35 6.72
C GLN A 55 7.92 -8.55 7.92
N ASN A 56 7.98 -7.23 7.80
CA ASN A 56 8.43 -6.38 8.90
C ASN A 56 7.42 -6.38 10.03
N CYS A 57 7.93 -6.45 11.25
CA CYS A 57 7.10 -6.31 12.43
C CYS A 57 6.60 -4.88 12.55
N SER A 58 5.29 -4.72 12.62
CA SER A 58 4.68 -3.41 12.83
C SER A 58 5.02 -2.82 14.20
N ASN A 59 5.39 -3.64 15.19
CA ASN A 59 5.81 -3.17 16.50
C ASN A 59 7.29 -2.70 16.50
N CYS A 60 8.23 -3.58 16.19
CA CYS A 60 9.67 -3.31 16.34
C CYS A 60 10.44 -3.06 15.04
N GLY A 61 9.85 -3.26 13.87
CA GLY A 61 10.49 -3.07 12.56
C GLY A 61 11.33 -4.26 12.06
N GLU A 62 11.60 -5.26 12.91
CA GLU A 62 12.41 -6.43 12.54
C GLU A 62 11.78 -7.27 11.43
N THR A 63 12.60 -7.83 10.53
CA THR A 63 12.10 -8.62 9.41
C THR A 63 11.85 -10.06 9.84
N VAL A 64 10.59 -10.49 9.79
CA VAL A 64 10.20 -11.88 10.02
C VAL A 64 9.92 -12.55 8.68
N LYS A 65 10.90 -13.31 8.17
CA LYS A 65 10.74 -14.12 6.96
C LYS A 65 9.66 -15.19 7.19
N LYS A 66 8.74 -15.32 6.24
CA LYS A 66 7.64 -16.27 6.31
C LYS A 66 7.16 -16.66 4.90
N SER A 67 6.60 -17.84 4.76
CA SER A 67 5.98 -18.30 3.51
C SER A 67 4.63 -17.62 3.27
N LEU A 68 4.11 -17.72 2.04
CA LEU A 68 2.75 -17.26 1.71
C LEU A 68 1.66 -18.02 2.49
N SER A 69 1.90 -19.25 2.91
CA SER A 69 0.98 -20.04 3.74
C SER A 69 0.97 -19.63 5.21
N THR A 70 1.99 -18.90 5.67
CA THR A 70 2.04 -18.44 7.06
C THR A 70 1.08 -17.27 7.25
N ARG A 71 0.02 -17.48 8.02
CA ARG A 71 -1.05 -16.49 8.25
C ARG A 71 -0.88 -15.69 9.54
N THR A 72 -0.15 -16.19 10.52
CA THR A 72 0.16 -15.45 11.76
C THR A 72 1.52 -14.78 11.66
N HIS A 73 1.62 -13.51 12.04
CA HIS A 73 2.88 -12.84 12.28
C HIS A 73 3.28 -13.05 13.74
N GLN A 74 4.39 -13.75 13.97
CA GLN A 74 4.99 -13.91 15.29
C GLN A 74 6.39 -13.29 15.26
N CYS A 75 6.62 -12.26 16.06
CA CYS A 75 7.91 -11.60 16.15
C CYS A 75 8.57 -11.88 17.51
N LYS A 76 9.91 -11.92 17.53
CA LYS A 76 10.71 -12.05 18.76
C LYS A 76 10.48 -10.93 19.77
N CYS A 77 9.96 -9.77 19.34
CA CYS A 77 9.59 -8.67 20.23
C CYS A 77 8.28 -8.91 21.00
N GLY A 78 7.62 -10.05 20.81
CA GLY A 78 6.34 -10.40 21.45
C GLY A 78 5.09 -10.02 20.65
N CYS A 79 5.24 -9.36 19.49
CA CYS A 79 4.11 -9.05 18.61
C CYS A 79 3.56 -10.33 17.95
N VAL A 80 2.30 -10.65 18.24
CA VAL A 80 1.55 -11.76 17.63
C VAL A 80 0.23 -11.24 17.06
N LEU A 81 0.09 -11.22 15.73
CA LEU A 81 -1.07 -10.68 15.02
C LEU A 81 -1.38 -11.53 13.77
N ASP A 82 -2.55 -11.34 13.15
CA ASP A 82 -2.73 -11.81 11.77
C ASP A 82 -1.73 -11.09 10.84
N ARG A 83 -1.21 -11.81 9.84
CA ARG A 83 -0.22 -11.29 8.90
C ARG A 83 -0.75 -10.06 8.16
N ASP A 84 -2.00 -10.10 7.74
CA ASP A 84 -2.60 -9.04 6.95
C ASP A 84 -2.95 -7.84 7.84
N GLU A 85 -3.29 -8.05 9.12
CA GLU A 85 -3.39 -6.99 10.13
C GLU A 85 -2.04 -6.29 10.34
N ASN A 86 -0.95 -7.05 10.55
CA ASN A 86 0.39 -6.49 10.67
C ASN A 86 0.79 -5.71 9.39
N ALA A 87 0.45 -6.24 8.21
CA ALA A 87 0.70 -5.57 6.94
C ALA A 87 -0.09 -4.26 6.83
N ALA A 88 -1.36 -4.24 7.21
CA ALA A 88 -2.21 -3.04 7.20
C ALA A 88 -1.63 -1.93 8.09
N ILE A 89 -1.14 -2.27 9.29
CA ILE A 89 -0.47 -1.31 10.18
C ILE A 89 0.79 -0.73 9.50
N ASN A 90 1.60 -1.57 8.88
CA ASN A 90 2.79 -1.12 8.15
C ASN A 90 2.46 -0.23 6.95
N ILE A 91 1.44 -0.58 6.17
CA ILE A 91 0.93 0.20 5.03
C ILE A 91 0.46 1.58 5.52
N LEU A 92 -0.30 1.63 6.61
CA LEU A 92 -0.75 2.88 7.20
C LEU A 92 0.41 3.74 7.70
N LYS A 93 1.42 3.15 8.35
CA LYS A 93 2.63 3.86 8.80
C LYS A 93 3.39 4.47 7.61
N LYS A 94 3.60 3.70 6.54
CA LYS A 94 4.20 4.20 5.29
C LYS A 94 3.37 5.33 4.68
N GLY A 95 2.05 5.13 4.55
CA GLY A 95 1.12 6.09 3.98
C GLY A 95 1.09 7.40 4.77
N THR A 96 1.11 7.33 6.10
CA THR A 96 1.11 8.51 6.98
C THR A 96 2.38 9.35 6.80
N LYS A 97 3.53 8.71 6.57
CA LYS A 97 4.80 9.42 6.26
C LYS A 97 4.65 10.26 5.00
N TYR A 98 4.04 9.72 3.94
CA TYR A 98 3.75 10.46 2.71
C TYR A 98 2.65 11.51 2.91
N GLY A 99 1.57 11.18 3.63
CA GLY A 99 0.45 12.08 3.89
C GLY A 99 0.84 13.36 4.64
N ARG A 100 1.79 13.27 5.59
CA ARG A 100 2.36 14.45 6.28
C ARG A 100 3.10 15.36 5.30
N ALA A 101 3.91 14.81 4.40
CA ALA A 101 4.57 15.58 3.35
C ALA A 101 3.55 16.25 2.42
N TYR A 102 2.49 15.52 2.04
CA TYR A 102 1.39 16.04 1.22
C TYR A 102 0.65 17.21 1.85
N ARG A 103 0.32 17.12 3.15
CA ARG A 103 -0.39 18.19 3.87
C ARG A 103 0.43 19.48 3.87
N ASN A 104 1.74 19.37 4.05
CA ASN A 104 2.65 20.51 4.03
C ASN A 104 2.77 21.16 2.64
N LEU A 105 2.66 20.37 1.56
CA LEU A 105 2.67 20.86 0.18
C LEU A 105 1.32 21.48 -0.23
N TRP A 106 0.20 20.83 0.11
CA TRP A 106 -1.16 21.32 -0.14
C TRP A 106 -1.46 22.64 0.59
N ALA A 107 -0.97 22.80 1.82
CA ALA A 107 -1.12 24.06 2.57
C ALA A 107 -0.40 25.26 1.89
N ARG A 108 0.61 24.98 1.06
CA ARG A 108 1.41 25.99 0.35
C ARG A 108 0.93 26.27 -1.08
N SER A 109 0.02 25.47 -1.63
CA SER A 109 -0.34 25.53 -3.06
C SER A 109 -1.84 25.71 -3.29
N ASN A 110 -2.17 26.70 -4.13
CA ASN A 110 -3.55 27.09 -4.47
C ASN A 110 -4.31 25.91 -5.12
N LYS A 111 -5.59 25.73 -4.76
CA LYS A 111 -6.49 24.56 -4.99
C LYS A 111 -6.52 23.91 -6.40
N ARG A 112 -5.86 24.45 -7.41
CA ARG A 112 -5.81 23.90 -8.79
C ARG A 112 -4.94 22.64 -8.95
N LEU A 113 -4.01 22.39 -8.03
CA LEU A 113 -3.02 21.31 -8.14
C LEU A 113 -3.55 19.90 -7.76
N GLY A 114 -4.78 19.78 -7.26
CA GLY A 114 -5.34 18.49 -6.82
C GLY A 114 -5.45 17.41 -7.91
N ARG A 115 -5.43 17.78 -9.19
CA ARG A 115 -5.43 16.82 -10.32
C ARG A 115 -4.03 16.40 -10.78
N GLU A 116 -3.01 17.24 -10.63
CA GLU A 116 -1.64 16.93 -11.07
C GLU A 116 -0.90 15.99 -10.11
N TYR A 117 -1.20 16.04 -8.80
CA TYR A 117 -0.48 15.20 -7.83
C TYR A 117 -0.91 13.72 -7.81
N LEU A 118 -2.06 13.38 -8.40
CA LEU A 118 -2.39 11.99 -8.71
C LEU A 118 -1.35 11.37 -9.67
N TYR A 119 -0.70 12.20 -10.51
CA TYR A 119 0.31 11.77 -11.46
C TYR A 119 1.74 11.78 -10.89
N PHE A 120 2.03 12.52 -9.82
CA PHE A 120 3.40 12.66 -9.28
C PHE A 120 3.97 11.34 -8.70
N PHE A 121 3.12 10.42 -8.24
CA PHE A 121 3.55 9.07 -7.84
C PHE A 121 3.56 8.05 -8.99
N ARG A 122 2.97 8.41 -10.14
CA ARG A 122 3.01 7.58 -11.35
C ARG A 122 4.36 7.68 -12.06
N SER A 123 5.08 8.79 -11.89
CA SER A 123 6.35 9.09 -12.55
C SER A 123 7.62 8.74 -11.76
N ASN A 124 7.53 8.45 -10.45
CA ASN A 124 8.68 8.08 -9.61
C ASN A 124 8.77 6.58 -9.28
N SER A 125 7.97 5.77 -9.97
CA SER A 125 7.88 4.31 -9.74
C SER A 125 8.44 3.49 -10.91
N VAL A 126 9.30 4.10 -11.74
CA VAL A 126 10.06 3.40 -12.80
C VAL A 126 11.11 2.50 -12.12
#